data_AF-A0A3B8PVS5-F1
#
_entry.id   AF-A0A3B8PVS5-F1
#
_cell.length_a   1.000
_cell.length_b   1.000
_cell.length_c   1.000
_cell.angle_alpha   90.00
_cell.angle_beta   90.00
_cell.angle_gamma   90.00
#
_symmetry.space_group_name_H-M   'P 1'
#
loop_
_entity.id
_entity.type
_entity.pdbx_description
1 polymer ?
#
loop_
_entity_poly.entity_id
_entity_poly.type
_entity_poly.pdbx_seq_one_letter_code
_entity_poly.pdbx_strand_id
1 'polypeptide(L)'
;MTRAAPVSSPEIAPTSLLGHYAEPSGGFDELRDDRGKVRPHYATLIQHLEDLGRNELKRRADSARRLVQEQGITYTVYGDPLGVERPWQLDPVPLILSLADWRGLEAALIQRATLLDRILADCYGPQELIRSGWLPPALVFAQPDFIRPAHG
;
A
#
# COMPACT_ATOMS: atom_id res chain seq x y z
N MET A 1 24.36 -16.00 -39.44
CA MET A 1 24.13 -15.65 -38.02
C MET A 1 23.44 -14.30 -37.98
N THR A 2 22.11 -14.31 -37.86
CA THR A 2 21.27 -13.11 -37.98
C THR A 2 21.24 -12.38 -36.65
N ARG A 3 21.79 -11.16 -36.62
CA ARG A 3 21.79 -10.26 -35.47
C ARG A 3 20.36 -9.77 -35.24
N ALA A 4 19.77 -10.13 -34.10
CA ALA A 4 18.46 -9.63 -33.69
C ALA A 4 18.50 -8.09 -33.59
N ALA A 5 17.51 -7.43 -34.20
CA ALA A 5 17.35 -5.98 -34.15
C ALA A 5 17.00 -5.55 -32.71
N PRO A 6 17.48 -4.39 -32.23
CA PRO A 6 17.05 -3.84 -30.96
C PRO A 6 15.56 -3.50 -31.05
N VAL A 7 14.78 -3.99 -30.08
CA VAL A 7 13.37 -3.61 -29.90
C VAL A 7 13.36 -2.13 -29.53
N SER A 8 13.01 -1.27 -30.48
CA SER A 8 12.87 0.16 -30.27
C SER A 8 11.81 0.43 -29.19
N SER A 9 12.19 1.16 -28.14
CA SER A 9 11.25 1.69 -27.16
C SER A 9 10.24 2.59 -27.90
N PRO A 10 8.93 2.52 -27.60
CA PRO A 10 7.97 3.40 -28.23
C PRO A 10 8.23 4.83 -27.76
N GLU A 11 8.40 5.73 -28.72
CA GLU A 11 8.49 7.17 -28.53
C GLU A 11 7.11 7.65 -28.05
N ILE A 12 7.04 8.17 -26.81
CA ILE A 12 5.78 8.57 -26.17
C ILE A 12 5.27 9.83 -26.87
N ALA A 13 4.29 9.66 -27.76
CA ALA A 13 3.59 10.77 -28.38
C ALA A 13 2.89 11.65 -27.31
N PRO A 14 2.78 12.98 -27.50
CA PRO A 14 2.23 13.92 -26.51
C PRO A 14 0.75 13.69 -26.14
N THR A 15 0.07 12.72 -26.75
CA THR A 15 -1.31 12.31 -26.44
C THR A 15 -1.39 11.11 -25.47
N SER A 16 -0.28 10.44 -25.19
CA SER A 16 -0.21 9.27 -24.28
C SER A 16 -0.66 9.63 -22.86
N LEU A 17 -1.24 8.65 -22.15
CA LEU A 17 -1.67 8.79 -20.75
C LEU A 17 -0.54 9.28 -19.85
N LEU A 18 0.69 8.84 -20.12
CA LEU A 18 1.87 9.16 -19.33
C LEU A 18 2.62 10.41 -19.80
N GLY A 19 2.10 11.15 -20.78
CA GLY A 19 2.76 12.33 -21.34
C GLY A 19 2.97 13.47 -20.33
N HIS A 20 2.17 13.51 -19.26
CA HIS A 20 2.32 14.45 -18.13
C HIS A 20 2.70 13.77 -16.82
N TYR A 21 3.07 12.48 -16.86
CA TYR A 21 3.50 11.77 -15.68
C TYR A 21 4.89 12.27 -15.27
N ALA A 22 4.95 12.94 -14.11
CA ALA A 22 6.18 13.40 -13.51
C ALA A 22 6.63 12.40 -12.45
N GLU A 23 7.89 11.96 -12.54
CA GLU A 23 8.50 11.13 -11.51
C GLU A 23 8.53 11.90 -10.17
N PRO A 24 8.22 11.25 -9.04
CA PRO A 24 8.26 11.88 -7.73
C PRO A 24 9.65 12.48 -7.45
N SER A 25 9.70 13.73 -6.97
CA SER A 25 10.96 14.37 -6.58
C SER A 25 11.49 13.75 -5.28
N GLY A 26 12.28 12.69 -5.42
CA GLY A 26 12.86 11.95 -4.30
C GLY A 26 11.90 10.87 -3.77
N GLY A 27 12.07 9.65 -4.26
CA GLY A 27 11.28 8.49 -3.84
C GLY A 27 11.46 7.32 -4.80
N PHE A 28 10.94 6.15 -4.41
CA PHE A 28 10.80 5.03 -5.32
C PHE A 28 9.55 5.22 -6.17
N ASP A 29 9.68 5.08 -7.49
CA ASP A 29 8.56 5.11 -8.42
C ASP A 29 8.06 3.68 -8.68
N GLU A 30 6.79 3.44 -8.37
CA GLU A 30 6.12 2.15 -8.58
C GLU A 30 5.85 1.88 -10.07
N LEU A 31 5.61 2.93 -10.86
CA LEU A 31 5.32 2.80 -12.29
C LEU A 31 6.61 2.70 -13.11
N ARG A 32 7.62 3.53 -12.81
CA ARG A 32 8.87 3.62 -13.57
C ARG A 32 10.06 3.01 -12.84
N ASP A 33 10.95 2.38 -13.60
CA ASP A 33 12.24 1.90 -13.10
C ASP A 33 13.28 3.02 -12.98
N ASP A 34 14.48 2.69 -12.50
CA ASP A 34 15.62 3.58 -12.36
C ASP A 34 16.13 4.17 -13.69
N ARG A 35 15.65 3.64 -14.82
CA ARG A 35 15.95 4.10 -16.18
C ARG A 35 14.79 4.88 -16.80
N GLY A 36 13.74 5.18 -16.02
CA GLY A 36 12.56 5.90 -16.46
C GLY A 36 11.61 5.09 -17.35
N LYS A 37 11.80 3.76 -17.44
CA LYS A 37 10.91 2.88 -18.22
C LYS A 37 9.77 2.36 -17.36
N VAL A 38 8.59 2.20 -17.96
CA VAL A 38 7.45 1.56 -17.30
C VAL A 38 7.82 0.13 -16.91
N ARG A 39 7.59 -0.24 -15.65
CA ARG A 39 7.88 -1.57 -15.14
C ARG A 39 7.00 -2.61 -15.84
N PRO A 40 7.51 -3.82 -16.14
CA PRO A 40 6.78 -4.80 -16.94
C PRO A 40 5.39 -5.18 -16.40
N HIS A 41 5.23 -5.26 -15.07
CA HIS A 41 3.95 -5.63 -14.45
C HIS A 41 2.88 -4.52 -14.56
N TYR A 42 3.27 -3.29 -14.89
CA TYR A 42 2.35 -2.18 -15.18
C TYR A 42 1.94 -2.08 -16.65
N ALA A 43 2.65 -2.73 -17.58
CA ALA A 43 2.45 -2.56 -19.01
C ALA A 43 0.99 -2.84 -19.46
N THR A 44 0.41 -3.94 -18.98
CA THR A 44 -0.97 -4.31 -19.30
C THR A 44 -1.98 -3.31 -18.75
N LEU A 45 -1.77 -2.81 -17.53
CA LEU A 45 -2.65 -1.80 -16.95
C LEU A 45 -2.59 -0.50 -17.75
N ILE A 46 -1.39 0.00 -18.06
CA ILE A 46 -1.22 1.24 -18.82
C ILE A 46 -1.89 1.12 -20.19
N GLN A 47 -1.69 0.02 -20.91
CA GLN A 47 -2.35 -0.20 -22.20
C GLN A 47 -3.88 -0.14 -22.06
N HIS A 48 -4.45 -0.83 -21.06
CA HIS A 48 -5.89 -0.79 -20.83
C HIS A 48 -6.40 0.60 -20.47
N LEU A 49 -5.67 1.37 -19.67
CA LEU A 49 -6.04 2.74 -19.31
C LEU A 49 -5.96 3.68 -20.52
N GLU A 50 -4.98 3.49 -21.40
CA GLU A 50 -4.85 4.22 -22.67
C GLU A 50 -6.01 3.90 -23.62
N ASP A 51 -6.34 2.62 -23.80
CA ASP A 51 -7.45 2.15 -24.63
C ASP A 51 -8.82 2.67 -24.13
N LEU A 52 -8.98 2.77 -22.81
CA LEU A 52 -10.20 3.30 -22.17
C LEU A 52 -10.42 4.79 -22.49
N GLY A 53 -9.32 5.55 -22.51
CA GLY A 53 -9.33 6.99 -22.73
C GLY A 53 -9.80 7.81 -21.52
N ARG A 54 -9.42 9.10 -21.53
CA ARG A 54 -9.64 10.04 -20.40
C ARG A 54 -11.09 10.20 -19.98
N ASN A 55 -12.02 10.25 -20.94
CA ASN A 55 -13.45 10.48 -20.65
C ASN A 55 -14.07 9.34 -19.84
N GLU A 56 -13.76 8.10 -20.24
CA GLU A 56 -14.29 6.91 -19.57
C GLU A 56 -13.63 6.71 -18.20
N LEU A 57 -12.32 6.98 -18.08
CA LEU A 57 -11.63 6.99 -16.78
C LEU A 57 -12.27 7.99 -15.81
N LYS A 58 -12.53 9.22 -16.27
CA LYS A 58 -13.22 10.23 -15.46
C LYS A 58 -14.63 9.76 -15.06
N ARG A 59 -15.39 9.20 -15.99
CA ARG A 59 -16.74 8.69 -15.71
C ARG A 59 -16.71 7.61 -14.62
N ARG A 60 -15.77 6.65 -14.70
CA ARG A 60 -15.61 5.58 -13.70
C ARG A 60 -15.17 6.12 -12.35
N ALA A 61 -14.24 7.08 -12.32
CA ALA A 61 -13.82 7.75 -11.08
C ALA A 61 -15.00 8.45 -10.40
N ASP A 62 -15.83 9.16 -11.17
CA ASP A 62 -17.00 9.86 -10.64
C ASP A 62 -18.12 8.90 -10.21
N SER A 63 -18.24 7.73 -10.84
CA SER A 63 -19.12 6.65 -10.38
C SER A 63 -18.62 6.02 -9.07
N ALA A 64 -17.32 5.74 -8.95
CA ALA A 64 -16.73 5.18 -7.74
C ALA A 64 -16.91 6.11 -6.53
N ARG A 65 -16.67 7.41 -6.71
CA ARG A 65 -16.91 8.42 -5.67
C ARG A 65 -18.37 8.46 -5.20
N ARG A 66 -19.32 8.39 -6.14
CA ARG A 66 -20.75 8.33 -5.81
C ARG A 66 -21.09 7.09 -4.99
N LEU A 67 -20.58 5.93 -5.40
CA LEU A 67 -20.82 4.68 -4.68
C LEU A 67 -20.32 4.75 -3.23
N VAL A 68 -19.12 5.31 -3.02
CA VAL A 68 -18.55 5.50 -1.69
C VAL A 68 -19.41 6.43 -0.83
N GLN A 69 -19.95 7.51 -1.40
CA GLN A 69 -20.85 8.43 -0.72
C GLN A 69 -22.21 7.78 -0.41
N GLU A 70 -22.81 7.09 -1.37
CA GLU A 70 -24.11 6.42 -1.23
C GLU A 70 -24.08 5.29 -0.19
N GLN A 71 -22.96 4.57 -0.10
CA GLN A 71 -22.76 3.51 0.89
C GLN A 71 -22.37 4.05 2.28
N GLY A 72 -22.14 5.36 2.41
CA GLY A 72 -21.71 5.95 3.68
C GLY A 72 -20.37 5.41 4.17
N ILE A 73 -19.47 5.00 3.28
CA ILE A 73 -18.17 4.45 3.67
C ILE A 73 -17.30 5.61 4.18
N THR A 74 -17.09 5.65 5.49
CA THR A 74 -16.24 6.62 6.18
C THR A 74 -15.07 5.92 6.84
N TYR A 75 -14.01 6.67 7.13
CA TYR A 75 -12.97 6.22 8.07
C TYR A 75 -12.92 7.15 9.27
N THR A 76 -12.70 6.57 10.44
CA THR A 76 -12.48 7.31 11.68
C THR A 76 -11.06 7.86 11.68
N VAL A 77 -10.91 9.17 11.85
CA VAL A 77 -9.60 9.79 12.07
C VAL A 77 -9.19 9.52 13.52
N TYR A 78 -8.32 8.54 13.74
CA TYR A 78 -7.74 8.27 15.06
C TYR A 78 -6.96 9.51 15.54
N GLY A 79 -7.41 10.11 16.65
CA GLY A 79 -6.78 11.28 17.26
C GLY A 79 -7.48 12.63 17.00
N ASP A 80 -8.60 12.67 16.27
CA ASP A 80 -9.45 13.87 16.19
C ASP A 80 -10.43 13.91 17.38
N PRO A 81 -10.31 14.89 18.31
CA PRO A 81 -11.19 14.98 19.49
C PRO A 81 -12.66 15.23 19.15
N LEU A 82 -12.97 15.63 17.91
CA LEU A 82 -14.33 15.85 17.44
C LEU A 82 -14.96 14.62 16.77
N GLY A 83 -14.22 13.50 16.65
CA GLY A 83 -14.72 12.28 16.03
C GLY A 83 -15.13 12.46 14.57
N VAL A 84 -14.47 13.38 13.85
CA VAL A 84 -14.86 13.76 12.50
C VAL A 84 -14.66 12.57 11.55
N GLU A 85 -15.77 12.01 11.10
CA GLU A 85 -15.77 11.04 10.01
C GLU A 85 -15.50 11.74 8.68
N ARG A 86 -14.53 11.22 7.93
CA ARG A 86 -14.24 11.70 6.58
C ARG A 86 -14.75 10.70 5.54
N PRO A 87 -15.36 11.18 4.43
CA PRO A 87 -15.69 10.32 3.31
C PRO A 87 -14.44 9.62 2.82
N TRP A 88 -14.51 8.29 2.66
CA TRP A 88 -13.41 7.55 2.07
C TRP A 88 -13.14 8.03 0.64
N GLN A 89 -11.87 8.08 0.25
CA GLN A 89 -11.48 8.43 -1.11
C GLN A 89 -10.86 7.21 -1.77
N LEU A 90 -11.49 6.75 -2.83
CA LEU A 90 -11.01 5.64 -3.64
C LEU A 90 -10.28 6.17 -4.87
N ASP A 91 -9.02 5.77 -5.04
CA ASP A 91 -8.30 5.92 -6.30
C ASP A 91 -8.75 4.82 -7.27
N PRO A 92 -9.23 5.17 -8.49
CA PRO A 92 -9.62 4.18 -9.49
C PRO A 92 -8.44 3.40 -10.10
N VAL A 93 -7.21 3.89 -9.95
CA VAL A 93 -6.00 3.22 -10.48
C VAL A 93 -5.42 2.30 -9.41
N PRO A 94 -5.33 0.98 -9.65
CA PRO A 94 -4.79 0.06 -8.66
C PRO A 94 -3.27 0.21 -8.53
N LEU A 95 -2.77 0.03 -7.30
CA LEU A 95 -1.36 -0.25 -7.04
C LEU A 95 -1.09 -1.72 -7.41
N ILE A 96 -0.21 -1.96 -8.38
CA ILE A 96 0.14 -3.32 -8.81
C ILE A 96 1.43 -3.73 -8.12
N LEU A 97 1.38 -4.84 -7.39
CA LEU A 97 2.57 -5.49 -6.84
C LEU A 97 2.95 -6.66 -7.73
N SER A 98 4.23 -6.80 -8.04
CA SER A 98 4.71 -7.99 -8.74
C SER A 98 4.56 -9.22 -7.84
N LEU A 99 4.45 -10.41 -8.45
CA LEU A 99 4.39 -11.66 -7.69
C LEU A 99 5.63 -11.87 -6.81
N ALA A 100 6.79 -11.41 -7.25
CA ALA A 100 8.03 -11.50 -6.49
C ALA A 100 7.99 -10.61 -5.24
N ASP A 101 7.56 -9.36 -5.41
CA ASP A 101 7.41 -8.41 -4.29
C ASP A 101 6.35 -8.90 -3.30
N TRP A 102 5.20 -9.36 -3.80
CA TRP A 102 4.12 -9.89 -2.97
C TRP A 102 4.58 -11.06 -2.11
N ARG A 103 5.30 -12.03 -2.68
CA ARG A 103 5.80 -13.19 -1.92
C ARG A 103 6.74 -12.78 -0.78
N GLY A 104 7.61 -11.79 -1.03
CA GLY A 104 8.50 -11.26 0.00
C GLY A 104 7.73 -10.56 1.11
N LEU A 105 6.78 -9.70 0.74
CA LEU A 105 5.92 -8.97 1.67
C LEU A 105 5.06 -9.92 2.50
N GLU A 106 4.40 -10.88 1.87
CA GLU A 106 3.54 -11.87 2.52
C GLU A 106 4.32 -12.65 3.59
N ALA A 107 5.48 -13.20 3.23
CA ALA A 107 6.31 -13.96 4.17
C ALA A 107 6.76 -13.09 5.37
N ALA A 108 7.18 -11.85 5.10
CA ALA A 108 7.61 -10.91 6.15
C ALA A 108 6.45 -10.49 7.06
N LEU A 109 5.27 -10.24 6.49
CA LEU A 109 4.08 -9.88 7.24
C LEU A 109 3.62 -11.02 8.14
N ILE A 110 3.59 -12.26 7.64
CA ILE A 110 3.27 -13.46 8.44
C ILE A 110 4.27 -13.62 9.59
N GLN A 111 5.56 -13.49 9.30
CA GLN A 111 6.60 -13.60 10.31
C GLN A 111 6.45 -12.52 11.40
N ARG A 112 6.22 -11.27 11.01
CA ARG A 112 6.09 -10.15 11.96
C ARG A 112 4.79 -10.24 12.77
N ALA A 113 3.67 -10.61 12.14
CA ALA A 113 2.41 -10.82 12.85
C ALA A 113 2.53 -11.95 13.88
N THR A 114 3.15 -13.07 13.51
CA THR A 114 3.39 -14.19 14.42
C THR A 114 4.29 -13.79 15.59
N LEU A 115 5.33 -13.01 15.32
CA LEU A 115 6.22 -12.50 16.37
C LEU A 115 5.47 -11.58 17.33
N LEU A 116 4.71 -10.61 16.81
CA LEU A 116 3.96 -9.66 17.62
C LEU A 116 2.88 -10.35 18.47
N ASP A 117 2.20 -11.34 17.90
CA ASP A 117 1.21 -12.16 18.61
C ASP A 117 1.86 -12.92 19.79
N ARG A 118 3.02 -13.53 19.57
CA ARG A 118 3.78 -14.22 20.64
C ARG A 118 4.28 -13.25 21.71
N ILE A 119 4.75 -12.06 21.33
CA ILE A 119 5.15 -11.04 22.31
C ILE A 119 3.94 -10.60 23.12
N LEU A 120 2.80 -10.38 22.49
CA LEU A 120 1.56 -9.99 23.17
C LEU A 120 1.10 -11.08 24.15
N ALA A 121 1.10 -12.34 23.71
CA ALA A 121 0.77 -13.48 24.55
C ALA A 121 1.74 -13.64 25.72
N ASP A 122 3.04 -13.41 25.52
CA ASP A 122 4.03 -13.43 26.61
C ASP A 122 3.77 -12.30 27.62
N CYS A 123 3.55 -11.07 27.15
CA CYS A 123 3.27 -9.90 28.00
C CYS A 123 2.05 -10.10 28.92
N TYR A 124 0.99 -10.73 28.41
CA TYR A 124 -0.21 -11.02 29.18
C TYR A 124 -0.20 -12.40 29.87
N GLY A 125 0.72 -13.30 29.50
CA GLY A 125 0.87 -14.62 30.11
C GLY A 125 2.14 -14.72 30.96
N PRO A 126 3.12 -15.58 30.61
CA PRO A 126 4.23 -15.91 31.48
C PRO A 126 5.29 -14.80 31.65
N GLN A 127 5.30 -13.78 30.80
CA GLN A 127 6.22 -12.63 30.86
C GLN A 127 7.71 -13.03 30.85
N GLU A 128 8.06 -14.05 30.09
CA GLU A 128 9.43 -14.55 29.98
C GLU A 128 10.35 -13.49 29.37
N LEU A 129 9.89 -12.73 28.37
CA LEU A 129 10.69 -11.68 27.72
C LEU A 129 11.05 -10.55 28.69
N ILE A 130 10.15 -10.26 29.64
CA ILE A 130 10.38 -9.27 30.69
C ILE A 130 11.34 -9.84 31.74
N ARG A 131 11.10 -11.07 32.23
CA ARG A 131 11.94 -11.72 33.25
C ARG A 131 13.38 -11.97 32.77
N SER A 132 13.55 -12.23 31.48
CA SER A 132 14.85 -12.45 30.85
C SER A 132 15.54 -11.16 30.37
N GLY A 133 14.87 -10.01 30.47
CA GLY A 133 15.45 -8.69 30.14
C GLY A 133 15.45 -8.34 28.65
N TRP A 134 14.90 -9.18 27.76
CA TRP A 134 14.74 -8.86 26.35
C TRP A 134 13.71 -7.76 26.09
N LEU A 135 12.73 -7.62 26.97
CA LEU A 135 11.71 -6.58 26.90
C LEU A 135 11.71 -5.73 28.18
N PRO A 136 12.10 -4.45 28.12
CA PRO A 136 12.05 -3.55 29.27
C PRO A 136 10.62 -3.44 29.84
N PRO A 137 10.41 -3.66 31.16
CA PRO A 137 9.08 -3.59 31.77
C PRO A 137 8.38 -2.24 31.54
N ALA A 138 9.16 -1.15 31.48
CA ALA A 138 8.64 0.19 31.27
C ALA A 138 7.94 0.36 29.91
N LEU A 139 8.36 -0.36 28.86
CA LEU A 139 7.71 -0.29 27.55
C LEU A 139 6.32 -0.93 27.54
N VAL A 140 6.06 -1.84 28.49
CA VAL A 140 4.78 -2.56 28.58
C VAL A 140 3.89 -1.88 29.63
N PHE A 141 4.36 -1.76 30.87
CA PHE A 141 3.51 -1.36 31.99
C PHE A 141 3.29 0.14 32.13
N ALA A 142 4.07 0.98 31.44
CA ALA A 142 3.83 2.42 31.39
C ALA A 142 2.87 2.83 30.27
N GLN A 143 2.52 1.92 29.36
CA GLN A 143 1.57 2.21 28.28
C GLN A 143 0.14 2.30 28.86
N PRO A 144 -0.59 3.41 28.65
CA PRO A 144 -1.96 3.56 29.18
C PRO A 144 -2.94 2.48 28.71
N ASP A 145 -2.71 1.94 27.51
CA ASP A 145 -3.56 0.91 26.90
C ASP A 145 -3.25 -0.53 27.37
N PHE A 146 -2.32 -0.72 28.30
CA PHE A 146 -2.06 -2.04 28.87
C PHE A 146 -3.18 -2.47 29.84
N ILE A 147 -3.89 -3.54 29.50
CA ILE A 147 -5.07 -3.99 30.24
C ILE A 147 -4.64 -4.95 31.34
N ARG A 148 -4.28 -4.43 32.51
CA ARG A 148 -3.83 -5.23 33.66
C ARG A 148 -4.74 -6.43 34.00
N PRO A 149 -6.09 -6.33 33.94
CA PRO A 149 -6.97 -7.48 34.20
C PRO A 149 -6.91 -8.60 33.16
N ALA A 150 -6.35 -8.35 31.97
CA ALA A 150 -6.18 -9.37 30.93
C ALA A 150 -4.94 -10.25 31.14
N HIS A 151 -4.17 -10.00 32.20
CA HIS A 151 -3.03 -10.82 32.58
C HIS A 151 -3.48 -12.07 33.34
N GLY A 152 -3.12 -13.26 32.85
CA GLY A 152 -3.49 -14.55 33.43
C GLY A 152 -2.92 -15.74 32.67
#